data_AF-K2D8L4-F1
#
_entry.id   AF-K2D8L4-F1
#
_cell.length_a   1.000
_cell.length_b   1.000
_cell.length_c   1.000
_cell.angle_alpha   90.00
_cell.angle_beta   90.00
_cell.angle_gamma   90.00
#
_symmetry.space_group_name_H-M   'P 1'
#
loop_
_entity.id
_entity.type
_entity.pdbx_description
1 polymer ?
#
loop_
_entity_poly.entity_id
_entity_poly.type
_entity_poly.pdbx_seq_one_letter_code
_entity_poly.pdbx_strand_id
1 'polypeptide(L)'
;MTRTLHLLRLTLFLTPLFFLPWTFQAFELNKVMLFRTLVDLAAICFLCEFAYRQHEVNLAVLKNKWVLGGIASFLFVLLYSTLLSISPHLSFWGSYFRNQGALTLLHLLIFFLLLSTALRTTTQRDSLLKTIALSATLVSLYGLFQQFGIDFVDWNTDSLLGRAFSSFGHPNYLGQFLIITLFATLYLLFTHFHDKKWRGIWIASFLLQLITLGLTMSRASLLGFMGGLALLCVLYAHHYKKKNLLKGLGVLLGLGILFLVTAQLFHFSRFDFTNPENLRSFQTRLVLWPHTLQMIQDSPLIGYGLETFKVAFTPYFSAELLQYENINELPDRAHNEGLDLLIQTGWVGTLLFYGFFFLWIRWALTQNKPLQLVLISAVFASTLANQLGFYTITHQMILLSLLAISLTEGMPTQPFRAPPRWKYGILLGFIFIPSLVTNVHTVTADYFLQQQEWEKAKNIQPHYDEYALIYAENRLFQPETVNENIPQIVETLERVNDRNPAHYQVYIFSGYLAGLQENRDNLDANFKQAQLLAPMVAEVWITWAKSLYVIGDHPTSLEKYEHYIDLLPDDWKGEDSNKKRIFFKLNPEFKGTLETMISLYEEAGKDKKASYYREILNRI
;
A
#
# COMPACT_ATOMS: atom_id res chain seq x y z
N MET A 1 -31.62 12.19 -2.04
CA MET A 1 -30.34 11.75 -2.62
C MET A 1 -29.34 12.88 -2.89
N THR A 2 -29.75 14.15 -2.78
CA THR A 2 -28.80 15.26 -2.92
C THR A 2 -27.74 15.23 -1.83
N ARG A 3 -28.09 14.93 -0.56
CA ARG A 3 -27.13 14.94 0.56
C ARG A 3 -26.10 13.82 0.46
N THR A 4 -26.54 12.61 0.13
CA THR A 4 -25.64 11.46 -0.12
C THR A 4 -24.59 11.82 -1.19
N LEU A 5 -25.00 12.41 -2.32
CA LEU A 5 -24.07 12.80 -3.38
C LEU A 5 -23.06 13.89 -2.94
N HIS A 6 -23.45 14.80 -2.04
CA HIS A 6 -22.53 15.78 -1.46
C HIS A 6 -21.46 15.10 -0.58
N LEU A 7 -21.85 14.12 0.24
CA LEU A 7 -20.89 13.35 1.04
C LEU A 7 -19.93 12.53 0.18
N LEU A 8 -20.42 11.91 -0.91
CA LEU A 8 -19.57 11.19 -1.85
C LEU A 8 -18.57 12.13 -2.57
N ARG A 9 -19.00 13.35 -2.93
CA ARG A 9 -18.11 14.40 -3.44
C ARG A 9 -17.08 14.83 -2.41
N LEU A 10 -17.50 15.01 -1.17
CA LEU A 10 -16.61 15.36 -0.07
C LEU A 10 -15.56 14.28 0.14
N THR A 11 -15.95 13.01 0.06
CA THR A 11 -15.05 11.83 0.12
C THR A 11 -13.99 11.91 -0.97
N LEU A 12 -14.41 12.15 -2.23
CA LEU A 12 -13.48 12.29 -3.37
C LEU A 12 -12.56 13.50 -3.25
N PHE A 13 -13.04 14.58 -2.63
CA PHE A 13 -12.28 15.81 -2.47
C PHE A 13 -11.24 15.72 -1.35
N LEU A 14 -11.65 15.26 -0.17
CA LEU A 14 -10.83 15.29 1.04
C LEU A 14 -9.85 14.13 1.16
N THR A 15 -10.23 12.92 0.75
CA THR A 15 -9.36 11.73 0.94
C THR A 15 -7.95 11.90 0.34
N PRO A 16 -7.78 12.42 -0.90
CA PRO A 16 -6.44 12.65 -1.46
C PRO A 16 -5.62 13.70 -0.70
N LEU A 17 -6.28 14.66 -0.05
CA LEU A 17 -5.64 15.79 0.66
C LEU A 17 -5.30 15.46 2.11
N PHE A 18 -5.89 14.40 2.69
CA PHE A 18 -5.87 14.17 4.13
C PHE A 18 -4.64 13.39 4.60
N PHE A 19 -4.01 13.89 5.66
CA PHE A 19 -2.96 13.24 6.44
C PHE A 19 -2.90 13.92 7.83
N LEU A 20 -2.44 13.22 8.86
CA LEU A 20 -2.30 13.76 10.22
C LEU A 20 -0.84 13.61 10.68
N PRO A 21 -0.07 14.69 10.87
CA PRO A 21 1.34 14.62 11.22
C PRO A 21 1.63 14.05 12.62
N TRP A 22 0.63 14.01 13.49
CA TRP A 22 0.76 13.59 14.90
C TRP A 22 0.40 12.12 15.14
N THR A 23 0.11 11.35 14.09
CA THR A 23 -0.08 9.90 14.14
C THR A 23 1.16 9.21 13.57
N PHE A 24 1.49 8.01 14.05
CA PHE A 24 2.67 7.27 13.61
C PHE A 24 2.67 6.99 12.10
N GLN A 25 1.53 6.54 11.57
CA GLN A 25 1.26 6.41 10.13
C GLN A 25 0.57 7.68 9.60
N ALA A 26 1.34 8.75 9.42
CA ALA A 26 0.81 10.06 9.07
C ALA A 26 -0.06 10.09 7.79
N PHE A 27 0.22 9.22 6.80
CA PHE A 27 -0.40 9.29 5.48
C PHE A 27 -1.52 8.26 5.24
N GLU A 28 -1.18 7.02 4.88
CA GLU A 28 -2.15 6.05 4.34
C GLU A 28 -3.22 5.62 5.35
N LEU A 29 -2.84 5.33 6.60
CA LEU A 29 -3.78 4.98 7.67
C LEU A 29 -4.89 6.02 7.80
N ASN A 30 -4.51 7.30 7.90
CA ASN A 30 -5.45 8.41 8.01
C ASN A 30 -6.39 8.53 6.81
N LYS A 31 -5.91 8.26 5.60
CA LYS A 31 -6.77 8.27 4.40
C LYS A 31 -7.78 7.15 4.41
N VAL A 32 -7.38 5.94 4.81
CA VAL A 32 -8.29 4.80 4.92
C VAL A 32 -9.38 5.07 5.96
N MET A 33 -9.00 5.56 7.14
CA MET A 33 -9.96 5.86 8.21
C MET A 33 -10.92 6.99 7.83
N LEU A 34 -10.43 8.06 7.18
CA LEU A 34 -11.29 9.12 6.67
C LEU A 34 -12.24 8.60 5.58
N PHE A 35 -11.73 7.82 4.62
CA PHE A 35 -12.53 7.25 3.55
C PHE A 35 -13.67 6.38 4.12
N ARG A 36 -13.35 5.40 4.98
CA ARG A 36 -14.34 4.53 5.61
C ARG A 36 -15.38 5.34 6.38
N THR A 37 -14.94 6.31 7.18
CA THR A 37 -15.83 7.22 7.95
C THR A 37 -16.79 7.99 7.05
N LEU A 38 -16.30 8.60 5.96
CA LEU A 38 -17.15 9.36 5.05
C LEU A 38 -18.11 8.46 4.25
N VAL A 39 -17.70 7.24 3.93
CA VAL A 39 -18.56 6.22 3.31
C VAL A 39 -19.64 5.75 4.27
N ASP A 40 -19.31 5.52 5.54
CA ASP A 40 -20.28 5.18 6.59
C ASP A 40 -21.32 6.30 6.75
N LEU A 41 -20.87 7.55 6.84
CA LEU A 41 -21.77 8.70 6.91
C LEU A 41 -22.63 8.84 5.64
N ALA A 42 -22.07 8.58 4.46
CA ALA A 42 -22.82 8.59 3.20
C ALA A 42 -23.86 7.45 3.16
N ALA A 43 -23.53 6.26 3.64
CA ALA A 43 -24.44 5.13 3.72
C ALA A 43 -25.56 5.40 4.73
N ILE A 44 -25.25 5.90 5.93
CA ILE A 44 -26.23 6.33 6.93
C ILE A 44 -27.17 7.39 6.34
N CYS A 45 -26.61 8.40 5.67
CA CYS A 45 -27.39 9.46 5.02
C CYS A 45 -28.32 8.89 3.94
N PHE A 46 -27.81 7.95 3.13
CA PHE A 46 -28.59 7.25 2.11
C PHE A 46 -29.76 6.49 2.71
N LEU A 47 -29.54 5.67 3.74
CA LEU A 47 -30.60 4.91 4.40
C LEU A 47 -31.65 5.83 5.01
N CYS A 48 -31.23 6.93 5.64
CA CYS A 48 -32.15 7.95 6.15
C CYS A 48 -32.98 8.59 5.02
N GLU A 49 -32.36 9.02 3.92
CA GLU A 49 -33.08 9.61 2.78
C GLU A 49 -34.16 8.66 2.21
N PHE A 50 -33.90 7.34 2.22
CA PHE A 50 -34.84 6.30 1.78
C PHE A 50 -35.95 5.98 2.79
N ALA A 51 -35.67 6.05 4.09
CA ALA A 51 -36.66 5.78 5.13
C ALA A 51 -37.80 6.80 5.17
N TYR A 52 -37.54 8.04 4.74
CA TYR A 52 -38.48 9.17 4.85
C TYR A 52 -39.13 9.62 3.53
N ARG A 53 -38.54 9.31 2.36
CA ARG A 53 -39.04 9.81 1.07
C ARG A 53 -38.83 8.80 -0.05
N GLN A 54 -39.81 8.67 -0.95
CA GLN A 54 -39.57 8.01 -2.24
C GLN A 54 -38.59 8.86 -3.04
N HIS A 55 -37.53 8.23 -3.51
CA HIS A 55 -36.50 8.86 -4.33
C HIS A 55 -36.30 8.07 -5.62
N GLU A 56 -36.03 8.79 -6.69
CA GLU A 56 -35.52 8.19 -7.92
C GLU A 56 -34.05 7.84 -7.77
N VAL A 57 -33.70 6.61 -8.15
CA VAL A 57 -32.31 6.14 -8.19
C VAL A 57 -31.98 5.49 -9.50
N ASN A 58 -30.69 5.43 -9.78
CA ASN A 58 -30.19 4.69 -10.91
C ASN A 58 -29.96 3.22 -10.52
N LEU A 59 -30.98 2.38 -10.74
CA LEU A 59 -30.87 0.92 -10.53
C LEU A 59 -30.39 0.19 -11.78
N ALA A 60 -30.17 0.88 -12.89
CA ALA A 60 -29.84 0.22 -14.15
C ALA A 60 -28.51 -0.53 -14.07
N VAL A 61 -27.55 0.00 -13.30
CA VAL A 61 -26.27 -0.68 -12.98
C VAL A 61 -26.53 -2.01 -12.27
N LEU A 62 -27.44 -2.05 -11.29
CA LEU A 62 -27.78 -3.25 -10.53
C LEU A 62 -28.64 -4.25 -11.32
N LYS A 63 -29.37 -3.77 -12.34
CA LYS A 63 -30.17 -4.63 -13.24
C LYS A 63 -29.32 -5.24 -14.37
N ASN A 64 -28.12 -4.74 -14.59
CA ASN A 64 -27.24 -5.26 -15.62
C ASN A 64 -26.60 -6.58 -15.14
N LYS A 65 -26.92 -7.69 -15.83
CA LYS A 65 -26.52 -9.05 -15.43
C LYS A 65 -25.00 -9.22 -15.28
N TRP A 66 -24.20 -8.65 -16.16
CA TRP A 66 -22.74 -8.81 -16.09
C TRP A 66 -22.13 -7.97 -14.97
N VAL A 67 -22.69 -6.78 -14.70
CA VAL A 67 -22.27 -5.96 -13.55
C VAL A 67 -22.63 -6.64 -12.24
N LEU A 68 -23.85 -7.19 -12.15
CA LEU A 68 -24.29 -7.96 -10.98
C LEU A 68 -23.42 -9.21 -10.78
N GLY A 69 -23.09 -9.92 -11.86
CA GLY A 69 -22.13 -11.03 -11.85
C GLY A 69 -20.75 -10.58 -11.36
N GLY A 70 -20.28 -9.41 -11.76
CA GLY A 70 -19.05 -8.80 -11.27
C GLY A 70 -19.08 -8.50 -9.77
N ILE A 71 -20.16 -7.90 -9.27
CA ILE A 71 -20.36 -7.63 -7.83
C ILE A 71 -20.40 -8.95 -7.03
N ALA A 72 -21.15 -9.94 -7.53
CA ALA A 72 -21.22 -11.26 -6.90
C ALA A 72 -19.86 -11.96 -6.89
N SER A 73 -19.10 -11.86 -7.99
CA SER A 73 -17.74 -12.40 -8.09
C SER A 73 -16.80 -11.71 -7.12
N PHE A 74 -16.87 -10.38 -7.00
CA PHE A 74 -16.08 -9.63 -6.03
C PHE A 74 -16.39 -10.05 -4.59
N LEU A 75 -17.68 -10.16 -4.23
CA LEU A 75 -18.10 -10.63 -2.90
C LEU A 75 -17.67 -12.07 -2.62
N PHE A 76 -17.77 -12.94 -3.62
CA PHE A 76 -17.28 -14.32 -3.53
C PHE A 76 -15.76 -14.34 -3.26
N VAL A 77 -14.99 -13.58 -4.05
CA VAL A 77 -13.53 -13.46 -3.88
C VAL A 77 -13.18 -12.93 -2.51
N LEU A 78 -13.78 -11.81 -2.12
CA LEU A 78 -13.62 -11.20 -0.81
C LEU A 78 -13.87 -12.19 0.33
N LEU A 79 -14.94 -13.00 0.21
CA LEU A 79 -15.32 -13.95 1.24
C LEU A 79 -14.31 -15.09 1.34
N TYR A 80 -13.99 -15.78 0.24
CA TYR A 80 -13.11 -16.94 0.33
C TYR A 80 -11.66 -16.54 0.61
N SER A 81 -11.17 -15.44 0.05
CA SER A 81 -9.79 -14.99 0.30
C SER A 81 -9.60 -14.47 1.72
N THR A 82 -10.67 -14.16 2.43
CA THR A 82 -10.63 -13.84 3.86
C THR A 82 -10.75 -15.09 4.71
N LEU A 83 -11.76 -15.95 4.44
CA LEU A 83 -12.04 -17.12 5.29
C LEU A 83 -11.00 -18.24 5.15
N LEU A 84 -10.43 -18.43 3.96
CA LEU A 84 -9.42 -19.45 3.66
C LEU A 84 -7.99 -18.91 3.75
N SER A 85 -7.82 -17.69 4.26
CA SER A 85 -6.53 -17.04 4.45
C SER A 85 -5.66 -17.81 5.46
N ILE A 86 -4.34 -17.69 5.34
CA ILE A 86 -3.40 -18.15 6.38
C ILE A 86 -3.55 -17.37 7.69
N SER A 87 -4.13 -16.17 7.65
CA SER A 87 -4.57 -15.41 8.81
C SER A 87 -5.86 -14.66 8.47
N PRO A 88 -7.04 -15.28 8.73
CA PRO A 88 -8.34 -14.65 8.47
C PRO A 88 -8.53 -13.32 9.21
N HIS A 89 -7.95 -13.19 10.41
CA HIS A 89 -7.97 -11.96 11.19
C HIS A 89 -7.23 -10.82 10.47
N LEU A 90 -6.00 -11.08 10.00
CA LEU A 90 -5.21 -10.12 9.21
C LEU A 90 -5.93 -9.78 7.90
N SER A 91 -6.48 -10.77 7.19
CA SER A 91 -7.20 -10.52 5.93
C SER A 91 -8.48 -9.71 6.10
N PHE A 92 -9.16 -9.82 7.23
CA PHE A 92 -10.37 -9.04 7.50
C PHE A 92 -10.06 -7.56 7.76
N TRP A 93 -9.12 -7.28 8.67
CA TRP A 93 -8.77 -5.91 9.08
C TRP A 93 -7.82 -5.22 8.10
N GLY A 94 -6.89 -6.00 7.56
CA GLY A 94 -5.76 -5.59 6.73
C GLY A 94 -4.48 -5.40 7.53
N SER A 95 -3.35 -5.29 6.84
CA SER A 95 -2.08 -5.04 7.51
C SER A 95 -2.07 -3.63 8.10
N TYR A 96 -1.37 -3.45 9.22
CA TYR A 96 -1.29 -2.14 9.89
C TYR A 96 -0.79 -1.02 8.96
N PHE A 97 0.18 -1.31 8.10
CA PHE A 97 0.78 -0.35 7.16
C PHE A 97 -0.12 0.03 5.98
N ARG A 98 -1.12 -0.79 5.64
CA ARG A 98 -1.93 -0.62 4.41
C ARG A 98 -3.42 -0.47 4.67
N ASN A 99 -3.94 -1.19 5.65
CA ASN A 99 -5.36 -1.21 6.02
C ASN A 99 -6.27 -1.58 4.83
N GLN A 100 -5.82 -2.46 3.91
CA GLN A 100 -6.60 -2.83 2.72
C GLN A 100 -7.28 -4.21 2.84
N GLY A 101 -7.62 -4.60 4.07
CA GLY A 101 -8.33 -5.85 4.32
C GLY A 101 -9.78 -5.84 3.84
N ALA A 102 -10.49 -6.94 4.07
CA ALA A 102 -11.85 -7.16 3.62
C ALA A 102 -12.81 -6.03 4.00
N LEU A 103 -12.64 -5.45 5.19
CA LEU A 103 -13.43 -4.31 5.65
C LEU A 103 -13.28 -3.10 4.71
N THR A 104 -12.06 -2.72 4.31
CA THR A 104 -11.84 -1.62 3.34
C THR A 104 -12.42 -1.94 1.98
N LEU A 105 -12.20 -3.15 1.49
CA LEU A 105 -12.70 -3.59 0.20
C LEU A 105 -14.25 -3.58 0.16
N LEU A 106 -14.90 -3.92 1.28
CA LEU A 106 -16.36 -3.80 1.41
C LEU A 106 -16.82 -2.34 1.39
N HIS A 107 -16.09 -1.42 2.05
CA HIS A 107 -16.37 0.02 1.97
C HIS A 107 -16.19 0.57 0.55
N LEU A 108 -15.19 0.10 -0.20
CA LEU A 108 -15.03 0.45 -1.61
C LEU A 108 -16.21 -0.02 -2.47
N LEU A 109 -16.72 -1.23 -2.22
CA LEU A 109 -17.94 -1.72 -2.87
C LEU A 109 -19.15 -0.86 -2.49
N ILE A 110 -19.35 -0.57 -1.19
CA ILE A 110 -20.45 0.30 -0.73
C ILE A 110 -20.35 1.69 -1.38
N PHE A 111 -19.16 2.29 -1.41
CA PHE A 111 -18.90 3.56 -2.07
C PHE A 111 -19.28 3.52 -3.55
N PHE A 112 -18.83 2.48 -4.28
CA PHE A 112 -19.17 2.28 -5.69
C PHE A 112 -20.69 2.16 -5.91
N LEU A 113 -21.38 1.41 -5.06
CA LEU A 113 -22.83 1.21 -5.12
C LEU A 113 -23.60 2.50 -4.83
N LEU A 114 -23.22 3.24 -3.78
CA LEU A 114 -23.82 4.52 -3.43
C LEU A 114 -23.63 5.54 -4.56
N LEU A 115 -22.43 5.61 -5.14
CA LEU A 115 -22.14 6.52 -6.24
C LEU A 115 -22.90 6.16 -7.52
N SER A 116 -22.91 4.87 -7.88
CA SER A 116 -23.61 4.38 -9.07
C SER A 116 -25.12 4.61 -8.99
N THR A 117 -25.70 4.48 -7.80
CA THR A 117 -27.13 4.75 -7.59
C THR A 117 -27.46 6.25 -7.50
N ALA A 118 -26.51 7.09 -7.03
CA ALA A 118 -26.66 8.53 -6.91
C ALA A 118 -26.61 9.28 -8.25
N LEU A 119 -25.84 8.75 -9.19
CA LEU A 119 -25.54 9.39 -10.46
C LEU A 119 -26.67 9.21 -11.48
N ARG A 120 -27.35 10.33 -11.75
CA ARG A 120 -28.53 10.38 -12.63
C ARG A 120 -28.28 11.24 -13.86
N THR A 121 -27.77 12.45 -13.68
CA THR A 121 -27.66 13.44 -14.76
C THR A 121 -26.22 13.65 -15.24
N THR A 122 -26.07 14.16 -16.45
CA THR A 122 -24.76 14.56 -17.02
C THR A 122 -24.10 15.65 -16.17
N THR A 123 -24.86 16.61 -15.66
CA THR A 123 -24.38 17.65 -14.73
C THR A 123 -23.78 17.07 -13.45
N GLN A 124 -24.38 16.00 -12.91
CA GLN A 124 -23.84 15.34 -11.72
C GLN A 124 -22.49 14.66 -11.99
N ARG A 125 -22.36 13.98 -13.14
CA ARG A 125 -21.12 13.33 -13.59
C ARG A 125 -20.02 14.36 -13.86
N ASP A 126 -20.35 15.42 -14.60
CA ASP A 126 -19.44 16.55 -14.85
C ASP A 126 -18.96 17.17 -13.53
N SER A 127 -19.86 17.40 -12.58
CA SER A 127 -19.48 17.93 -11.28
C SER A 127 -18.60 16.98 -10.46
N LEU A 128 -18.72 15.65 -10.58
CA LEU A 128 -17.78 14.71 -9.93
C LEU A 128 -16.38 14.80 -10.55
N LEU A 129 -16.30 14.84 -11.88
CA LEU A 129 -15.02 15.00 -12.57
C LEU A 129 -14.35 16.31 -12.17
N LYS A 130 -15.12 17.39 -12.04
CA LYS A 130 -14.63 18.68 -11.53
C LYS A 130 -14.11 18.57 -10.10
N THR A 131 -14.79 17.83 -9.23
CA THR A 131 -14.33 17.58 -7.85
C THR A 131 -13.00 16.82 -7.83
N ILE A 132 -12.88 15.76 -8.65
CA ILE A 132 -11.64 14.98 -8.78
C ILE A 132 -10.49 15.86 -9.28
N ALA A 133 -10.71 16.62 -10.36
CA ALA A 133 -9.72 17.52 -10.93
C ALA A 133 -9.32 18.64 -9.95
N LEU A 134 -10.26 19.18 -9.18
CA LEU A 134 -9.97 20.21 -8.18
C LEU A 134 -9.13 19.65 -7.03
N SER A 135 -9.47 18.47 -6.51
CA SER A 135 -8.67 17.81 -5.48
C SER A 135 -7.25 17.54 -5.99
N ALA A 136 -7.10 17.00 -7.20
CA ALA A 136 -5.81 16.78 -7.84
C ALA A 136 -5.00 18.06 -8.04
N THR A 137 -5.67 19.18 -8.33
CA THR A 137 -5.02 20.50 -8.46
C THR A 137 -4.44 20.94 -7.13
N LEU A 138 -5.18 20.77 -6.02
CA LEU A 138 -4.69 21.15 -4.68
C LEU A 138 -3.57 20.23 -4.19
N VAL A 139 -3.67 18.92 -4.43
CA VAL A 139 -2.57 17.97 -4.20
C VAL A 139 -1.33 18.38 -5.00
N SER A 140 -1.50 18.75 -6.27
CA SER A 140 -0.38 19.15 -7.14
C SER A 140 0.26 20.46 -6.68
N LEU A 141 -0.56 21.41 -6.22
CA LEU A 141 -0.09 22.68 -5.67
C LEU A 141 0.73 22.46 -4.39
N TYR A 142 0.27 21.62 -3.48
CA TYR A 142 1.02 21.28 -2.27
C TYR A 142 2.36 20.61 -2.60
N GLY A 143 2.37 19.63 -3.52
CA GLY A 143 3.61 19.00 -3.98
C GLY A 143 4.58 19.97 -4.65
N LEU A 144 4.08 21.01 -5.33
CA LEU A 144 4.91 22.08 -5.88
C LEU A 144 5.48 22.99 -4.79
N PHE A 145 4.71 23.35 -3.77
CA PHE A 145 5.22 24.14 -2.63
C PHE A 145 6.31 23.41 -1.84
N GLN A 146 6.15 22.10 -1.63
CA GLN A 146 7.19 21.28 -1.01
C GLN A 146 8.53 21.33 -1.77
N GLN A 147 8.48 21.37 -3.11
CA GLN A 147 9.68 21.48 -3.95
C GLN A 147 10.41 22.83 -3.80
N PHE A 148 9.71 23.86 -3.33
CA PHE A 148 10.30 25.15 -2.98
C PHE A 148 10.69 25.24 -1.50
N GLY A 149 10.65 24.14 -0.74
CA GLY A 149 10.93 24.12 0.70
C GLY A 149 9.81 24.72 1.55
N ILE A 150 8.62 24.92 0.98
CA ILE A 150 7.45 25.43 1.69
C ILE A 150 6.59 24.24 2.11
N ASP A 151 6.78 23.78 3.35
CA ASP A 151 5.96 22.72 3.96
C ASP A 151 5.48 23.15 5.36
N PHE A 152 4.32 22.65 5.76
CA PHE A 152 3.74 22.87 7.09
C PHE A 152 4.35 21.95 8.14
N VAL A 153 5.02 20.88 7.70
CA VAL A 153 5.63 19.86 8.55
C VAL A 153 7.06 19.64 8.07
N ASP A 154 8.00 19.59 9.01
CA ASP A 154 9.40 19.27 8.72
C ASP A 154 9.57 17.76 8.60
N TRP A 155 9.39 17.26 7.38
CA TRP A 155 9.60 15.85 7.09
C TRP A 155 11.09 15.58 6.88
N ASN A 156 11.60 14.48 7.43
CA ASN A 156 12.92 13.98 7.06
C ASN A 156 12.86 13.42 5.62
N THR A 157 13.04 14.29 4.62
CA THR A 157 12.86 13.99 3.19
C THR A 157 14.11 13.50 2.48
N ASP A 158 15.22 13.33 3.18
CA ASP A 158 16.49 12.85 2.60
C ASP A 158 16.32 11.49 1.90
N SER A 159 15.46 10.63 2.46
CA SER A 159 15.10 9.32 1.89
C SER A 159 14.30 9.41 0.58
N LEU A 160 13.67 10.55 0.30
CA LEU A 160 12.86 10.79 -0.89
C LEU A 160 13.67 11.41 -2.04
N LEU A 161 14.97 11.69 -1.85
CA LEU A 161 15.90 12.18 -2.87
C LEU A 161 15.38 13.42 -3.62
N GLY A 162 14.74 14.35 -2.90
CA GLY A 162 14.20 15.58 -3.47
C GLY A 162 12.96 15.40 -4.36
N ARG A 163 12.27 14.26 -4.31
CA ARG A 163 11.08 13.97 -5.14
C ARG A 163 9.81 14.55 -4.51
N ALA A 164 8.90 15.05 -5.35
CA ALA A 164 7.61 15.54 -4.89
C ALA A 164 6.72 14.37 -4.42
N PHE A 165 6.19 14.45 -3.20
CA PHE A 165 5.32 13.43 -2.61
C PHE A 165 3.96 13.97 -2.13
N SER A 166 3.84 15.28 -1.89
CA SER A 166 2.59 15.96 -1.50
C SER A 166 1.93 15.29 -0.28
N SER A 167 0.61 15.35 -0.20
CA SER A 167 -0.21 14.69 0.82
C SER A 167 -0.19 13.17 0.74
N PHE A 168 0.58 12.53 -0.16
CA PHE A 168 0.63 11.08 -0.33
C PHE A 168 1.76 10.42 0.47
N GLY A 169 2.73 11.17 0.98
CA GLY A 169 3.87 10.62 1.74
C GLY A 169 4.87 9.81 0.90
N HIS A 170 4.55 9.52 -0.36
CA HIS A 170 5.43 8.80 -1.26
C HIS A 170 5.23 9.22 -2.73
N PRO A 171 6.31 9.52 -3.48
CA PRO A 171 6.23 10.03 -4.85
C PRO A 171 5.61 9.04 -5.85
N ASN A 172 5.74 7.72 -5.66
CA ASN A 172 5.09 6.75 -6.56
C ASN A 172 3.57 6.75 -6.38
N TYR A 173 3.07 6.95 -5.16
CA TYR A 173 1.62 7.04 -4.91
C TYR A 173 1.07 8.34 -5.50
N LEU A 174 1.77 9.46 -5.31
CA LEU A 174 1.39 10.73 -5.95
C LEU A 174 1.34 10.58 -7.48
N GLY A 175 2.38 9.99 -8.09
CA GLY A 175 2.43 9.78 -9.53
C GLY A 175 1.28 8.92 -10.05
N GLN A 176 0.97 7.80 -9.39
CA GLN A 176 -0.16 6.94 -9.76
C GLN A 176 -1.53 7.62 -9.61
N PHE A 177 -1.70 8.49 -8.63
CA PHE A 177 -2.92 9.28 -8.49
C PHE A 177 -3.06 10.28 -9.64
N LEU A 178 -1.99 11.02 -9.94
CA LEU A 178 -1.99 12.04 -10.99
C LEU A 178 -2.26 11.48 -12.38
N ILE A 179 -1.74 10.29 -12.71
CA ILE A 179 -2.02 9.71 -14.03
C ILE A 179 -3.50 9.43 -14.23
N ILE A 180 -4.25 9.04 -13.20
CA ILE A 180 -5.69 8.79 -13.31
C ILE A 180 -6.44 10.12 -13.43
N THR A 181 -6.09 11.12 -12.62
CA THR A 181 -6.79 12.42 -12.59
C THR A 181 -6.48 13.28 -13.81
N LEU A 182 -5.30 13.16 -14.41
CA LEU A 182 -4.93 13.85 -15.65
C LEU A 182 -5.89 13.52 -16.79
N PHE A 183 -6.32 12.25 -16.93
CA PHE A 183 -7.33 11.88 -17.94
C PHE A 183 -8.70 12.49 -17.63
N ALA A 184 -9.10 12.56 -16.35
CA ALA A 184 -10.34 13.24 -15.97
C ALA A 184 -10.29 14.75 -16.28
N THR A 185 -9.18 15.42 -15.98
CA THR A 185 -8.95 16.84 -16.32
C THR A 185 -8.89 17.05 -17.83
N LEU A 186 -8.27 16.12 -18.58
CA LEU A 186 -8.21 16.18 -20.03
C LEU A 186 -9.62 16.08 -20.66
N TYR A 187 -10.48 15.20 -20.14
CA TYR A 187 -11.88 15.15 -20.56
C TYR A 187 -12.62 16.47 -20.30
N LEU A 188 -12.47 17.06 -19.11
CA LEU A 188 -13.07 18.35 -18.78
C LEU A 188 -12.59 19.49 -19.70
N LEU A 189 -11.29 19.49 -20.03
CA LEU A 189 -10.72 20.44 -20.96
C LEU A 189 -11.37 20.33 -22.34
N PHE A 190 -11.59 19.10 -22.85
CA PHE A 190 -12.27 18.89 -24.13
C PHE A 190 -13.75 19.28 -24.08
N THR A 191 -14.49 18.91 -23.03
CA THR A 191 -15.92 19.22 -22.94
C THR A 191 -16.20 20.70 -22.77
N HIS A 192 -15.33 21.43 -22.08
CA HIS A 192 -15.49 22.86 -21.79
C HIS A 192 -14.56 23.75 -22.64
N PHE A 193 -14.02 23.23 -23.75
CA PHE A 193 -13.01 23.93 -24.54
C PHE A 193 -13.48 25.28 -25.12
N HIS A 194 -14.78 25.41 -25.42
CA HIS A 194 -15.35 26.64 -25.99
C HIS A 194 -15.68 27.71 -24.93
N ASP A 195 -15.72 27.36 -23.64
CA ASP A 195 -15.89 28.33 -22.56
C ASP A 195 -14.52 28.87 -22.14
N LYS A 196 -14.24 30.14 -22.44
CA LYS A 196 -12.93 30.76 -22.17
C LYS A 196 -12.51 30.65 -20.70
N LYS A 197 -13.46 30.78 -19.76
CA LYS A 197 -13.18 30.73 -18.32
C LYS A 197 -12.79 29.31 -17.91
N TRP A 198 -13.63 28.32 -18.24
CA TRP A 198 -13.36 26.93 -17.90
C TRP A 198 -12.14 26.37 -18.62
N ARG A 199 -11.91 26.76 -19.88
CA ARG A 199 -10.71 26.41 -20.64
C ARG A 199 -9.44 26.85 -19.91
N GLY A 200 -9.37 28.10 -19.46
CA GLY A 200 -8.19 28.61 -18.73
C GLY A 200 -7.93 27.83 -17.44
N ILE A 201 -8.99 27.57 -16.66
CA ILE A 201 -8.91 26.80 -15.41
C ILE A 201 -8.38 25.39 -15.66
N TRP A 202 -8.93 24.66 -16.65
CA TRP A 202 -8.52 23.28 -16.91
C TRP A 202 -7.15 23.18 -17.57
N ILE A 203 -6.72 24.16 -18.37
CA ILE A 203 -5.33 24.24 -18.85
C ILE A 203 -4.38 24.41 -17.68
N ALA A 204 -4.64 25.38 -16.77
CA ALA A 204 -3.79 25.61 -15.61
C ALA A 204 -3.73 24.37 -14.70
N SER A 205 -4.88 23.75 -14.43
CA SER A 205 -4.97 22.50 -13.65
C SER A 205 -4.19 21.35 -14.30
N PHE A 206 -4.32 21.16 -15.62
CA PHE A 206 -3.62 20.11 -16.36
C PHE A 206 -2.12 20.32 -16.34
N LEU A 207 -1.65 21.54 -16.60
CA LEU A 207 -0.23 21.87 -16.58
C LEU A 207 0.38 21.70 -15.19
N LEU A 208 -0.32 22.14 -14.14
CA LEU A 208 0.13 21.95 -12.77
C LEU A 208 0.27 20.46 -12.42
N GLN A 209 -0.75 19.65 -12.73
CA GLN A 209 -0.69 18.20 -12.52
C GLN A 209 0.45 17.54 -13.33
N LEU A 210 0.68 17.99 -14.57
CA LEU A 210 1.75 17.45 -15.42
C LEU A 210 3.15 17.82 -14.90
N ILE A 211 3.33 19.05 -14.43
CA ILE A 211 4.58 19.50 -13.78
C ILE A 211 4.82 18.66 -12.52
N THR A 212 3.83 18.54 -11.64
CA THR A 212 3.97 17.74 -10.42
C THR A 212 4.23 16.27 -10.73
N LEU A 213 3.60 15.69 -11.77
CA LEU A 213 3.92 14.34 -12.22
C LEU A 213 5.40 14.20 -12.61
N GLY A 214 5.97 15.17 -13.33
CA GLY A 214 7.41 15.21 -13.62
C GLY A 214 8.27 15.28 -12.36
N LEU A 215 7.88 16.11 -11.38
CA LEU A 215 8.58 16.28 -10.10
C LEU A 215 8.52 15.04 -9.19
N THR A 216 7.57 14.12 -9.41
CA THR A 216 7.59 12.82 -8.70
C THR A 216 8.77 11.96 -9.11
N MET A 217 9.34 12.18 -10.30
CA MET A 217 10.34 11.32 -10.95
C MET A 217 9.98 9.81 -10.93
N SER A 218 8.68 9.48 -10.91
CA SER A 218 8.20 8.10 -10.92
C SER A 218 8.19 7.55 -12.35
N ARG A 219 9.19 6.73 -12.69
CA ARG A 219 9.32 6.13 -14.03
C ARG A 219 8.07 5.32 -14.41
N ALA A 220 7.53 4.55 -13.47
CA ALA A 220 6.32 3.78 -13.67
C ALA A 220 5.11 4.66 -14.01
N SER A 221 4.93 5.77 -13.30
CA SER A 221 3.83 6.72 -13.56
C SER A 221 4.01 7.45 -14.89
N LEU A 222 5.23 7.86 -15.24
CA LEU A 222 5.50 8.49 -16.55
C LEU A 222 5.19 7.53 -17.71
N LEU A 223 5.65 6.28 -17.63
CA LEU A 223 5.35 5.24 -18.62
C LEU A 223 3.84 4.94 -18.68
N GLY A 224 3.18 4.86 -17.53
CA GLY A 224 1.73 4.71 -17.45
C GLY A 224 0.99 5.83 -18.17
N PHE A 225 1.33 7.09 -17.90
CA PHE A 225 0.71 8.25 -18.56
C PHE A 225 0.93 8.23 -20.08
N MET A 226 2.17 8.00 -20.52
CA MET A 226 2.50 7.92 -21.95
C MET A 226 1.74 6.79 -22.65
N GLY A 227 1.69 5.60 -22.03
CA GLY A 227 0.95 4.46 -22.55
C GLY A 227 -0.55 4.71 -22.63
N GLY A 228 -1.14 5.31 -21.59
CA GLY A 228 -2.56 5.70 -21.59
C GLY A 228 -2.90 6.75 -22.63
N LEU A 229 -2.04 7.76 -22.81
CA LEU A 229 -2.21 8.79 -23.82
C LEU A 229 -2.09 8.21 -25.23
N ALA A 230 -1.13 7.30 -25.45
CA ALA A 230 -0.99 6.58 -26.70
C ALA A 230 -2.25 5.76 -27.02
N LEU A 231 -2.76 5.00 -26.03
CA LEU A 231 -4.00 4.25 -26.19
C LEU A 231 -5.18 5.18 -26.49
N LEU A 232 -5.30 6.31 -25.78
CA LEU A 232 -6.36 7.29 -26.02
C LEU A 232 -6.33 7.80 -27.46
N CYS A 233 -5.14 8.18 -27.95
CA CYS A 233 -4.96 8.62 -29.32
C CYS A 233 -5.31 7.52 -30.33
N VAL A 234 -4.91 6.28 -30.10
CA VAL A 234 -5.24 5.14 -30.96
C VAL A 234 -6.75 4.91 -31.02
N LEU A 235 -7.40 4.81 -29.85
CA LEU A 235 -8.84 4.60 -29.76
C LEU A 235 -9.62 5.75 -30.41
N TYR A 236 -9.23 7.00 -30.13
CA TYR A 236 -9.88 8.18 -30.70
C TYR A 236 -9.67 8.28 -32.22
N ALA A 237 -8.46 8.03 -32.71
CA ALA A 237 -8.14 8.06 -34.14
C ALA A 237 -8.89 6.96 -34.91
N HIS A 238 -8.98 5.77 -34.34
CA HIS A 238 -9.75 4.66 -34.92
C HIS A 238 -11.24 5.00 -34.93
N HIS A 239 -11.79 5.41 -33.79
CA HIS A 239 -13.21 5.66 -33.61
C HIS A 239 -13.74 6.82 -34.48
N TYR A 240 -13.00 7.93 -34.55
CA TYR A 240 -13.38 9.12 -35.33
C TYR A 240 -12.72 9.20 -36.71
N LYS A 241 -12.04 8.12 -37.17
CA LYS A 241 -11.32 8.04 -38.45
C LYS A 241 -10.28 9.17 -38.65
N LYS A 242 -9.70 9.70 -37.56
CA LYS A 242 -8.73 10.81 -37.57
C LYS A 242 -7.28 10.29 -37.61
N LYS A 243 -6.89 9.61 -38.70
CA LYS A 243 -5.56 8.97 -38.85
C LYS A 243 -4.36 9.92 -38.64
N ASN A 244 -4.52 11.23 -38.90
CA ASN A 244 -3.46 12.22 -38.69
C ASN A 244 -3.04 12.37 -37.22
N LEU A 245 -3.92 12.03 -36.26
CA LEU A 245 -3.61 12.04 -34.83
C LEU A 245 -2.50 11.04 -34.49
N LEU A 246 -2.43 9.91 -35.22
CA LEU A 246 -1.39 8.88 -35.01
C LEU A 246 0.00 9.39 -35.42
N LYS A 247 0.09 10.28 -36.41
CA LYS A 247 1.35 10.95 -36.77
C LYS A 247 1.81 11.88 -35.67
N GLY A 248 0.89 12.68 -35.12
CA GLY A 248 1.16 13.56 -33.98
C GLY A 248 1.57 12.79 -32.71
N LEU A 249 0.93 11.64 -32.45
CA LEU A 249 1.32 10.73 -31.38
C LEU A 249 2.75 10.19 -31.60
N GLY A 250 3.08 9.77 -32.83
CA GLY A 250 4.44 9.31 -33.16
C GLY A 250 5.50 10.38 -32.87
N VAL A 251 5.21 11.64 -33.19
CA VAL A 251 6.08 12.77 -32.84
C VAL A 251 6.19 12.95 -31.32
N LEU A 252 5.07 12.91 -30.59
CA LEU A 252 5.06 13.09 -29.14
C LEU A 252 5.81 11.98 -28.41
N LEU A 253 5.62 10.72 -28.82
CA LEU A 253 6.38 9.58 -28.30
C LEU A 253 7.86 9.69 -28.68
N GLY A 254 8.17 10.13 -29.90
CA GLY A 254 9.55 10.41 -30.33
C GLY A 254 10.23 11.48 -29.47
N LEU A 255 9.52 12.57 -29.15
CA LEU A 255 10.01 13.62 -28.24
C LEU A 255 10.17 13.11 -26.80
N GLY A 256 9.26 12.25 -26.33
CA GLY A 256 9.39 11.61 -25.02
C GLY A 256 10.60 10.69 -24.93
N ILE A 257 10.83 9.87 -25.96
CA ILE A 257 12.03 9.03 -26.07
C ILE A 257 13.28 9.90 -26.15
N LEU A 258 13.28 10.95 -26.98
CA LEU A 258 14.39 11.89 -27.08
C LEU A 258 14.68 12.54 -25.72
N PHE A 259 13.65 12.97 -24.98
CA PHE A 259 13.80 13.48 -23.63
C PHE A 259 14.47 12.46 -22.70
N LEU A 260 14.00 11.21 -22.67
CA LEU A 260 14.60 10.16 -21.85
C LEU A 260 16.07 9.88 -22.23
N VAL A 261 16.37 9.84 -23.52
CA VAL A 261 17.74 9.69 -24.04
C VAL A 261 18.60 10.87 -23.61
N THR A 262 18.13 12.11 -23.78
CA THR A 262 18.86 13.29 -23.32
C THR A 262 19.05 13.28 -21.81
N ALA A 263 18.04 12.89 -21.03
CA ALA A 263 18.13 12.83 -19.58
C ALA A 263 19.18 11.81 -19.11
N GLN A 264 19.29 10.67 -19.80
CA GLN A 264 20.37 9.71 -19.59
C GLN A 264 21.74 10.29 -19.99
N LEU A 265 21.85 10.89 -21.19
CA LEU A 265 23.11 11.43 -21.71
C LEU A 265 23.68 12.56 -20.84
N PHE A 266 22.81 13.38 -20.25
CA PHE A 266 23.21 14.47 -19.35
C PHE A 266 23.24 14.06 -17.87
N HIS A 267 23.15 12.75 -17.57
CA HIS A 267 23.16 12.22 -16.19
C HIS A 267 22.17 12.97 -15.26
N PHE A 268 20.96 13.26 -15.73
CA PHE A 268 19.93 13.87 -14.88
C PHE A 268 19.54 12.89 -13.77
N SER A 269 20.14 13.07 -12.59
CA SER A 269 20.01 12.28 -11.35
C SER A 269 19.31 10.93 -11.54
N ARG A 270 17.97 10.88 -11.44
CA ARG A 270 17.18 9.64 -11.47
C ARG A 270 17.04 8.97 -12.83
N PHE A 271 17.40 9.61 -13.93
CA PHE A 271 17.43 8.98 -15.25
C PHE A 271 18.80 8.43 -15.60
N ASP A 272 19.82 8.61 -14.76
CA ASP A 272 21.12 7.99 -14.95
C ASP A 272 21.10 6.51 -14.54
N PHE A 273 21.07 5.65 -15.55
CA PHE A 273 21.13 4.19 -15.44
C PHE A 273 22.53 3.67 -15.12
N THR A 274 23.58 4.50 -15.13
CA THR A 274 24.92 4.08 -14.72
C THR A 274 25.08 4.06 -13.20
N ASN A 275 24.24 4.80 -12.47
CA ASN A 275 24.25 4.83 -11.02
C ASN A 275 23.40 3.68 -10.43
N PRO A 276 24.00 2.72 -9.70
CA PRO A 276 23.27 1.59 -9.12
C PRO A 276 22.12 2.00 -8.18
N GLU A 277 22.25 3.09 -7.43
CA GLU A 277 21.21 3.58 -6.51
C GLU A 277 19.91 3.96 -7.24
N ASN A 278 20.02 4.36 -8.50
CA ASN A 278 18.86 4.63 -9.35
C ASN A 278 18.17 3.36 -9.84
N LEU A 279 18.88 2.24 -9.87
CA LEU A 279 18.37 0.94 -10.29
C LEU A 279 17.98 0.05 -9.12
N ARG A 280 18.39 0.36 -7.89
CA ARG A 280 18.15 -0.43 -6.67
C ARG A 280 16.72 -0.94 -6.54
N SER A 281 15.71 -0.06 -6.66
CA SER A 281 14.30 -0.47 -6.58
C SER A 281 13.91 -1.49 -7.68
N PHE A 282 14.47 -1.36 -8.88
CA PHE A 282 14.23 -2.33 -9.96
C PHE A 282 14.97 -3.66 -9.70
N GLN A 283 16.19 -3.60 -9.18
CA GLN A 283 16.99 -4.77 -8.79
C GLN A 283 16.32 -5.57 -7.67
N THR A 284 15.79 -4.92 -6.61
CA THR A 284 14.99 -5.60 -5.58
C THR A 284 13.89 -6.44 -6.22
N ARG A 285 13.14 -5.88 -7.19
CA ARG A 285 12.04 -6.59 -7.86
C ARG A 285 12.50 -7.80 -8.67
N LEU A 286 13.67 -7.71 -9.32
CA LEU A 286 14.23 -8.83 -10.11
C LEU A 286 14.57 -10.04 -9.24
N VAL A 287 14.96 -9.82 -7.98
CA VAL A 287 15.20 -10.88 -6.99
C VAL A 287 13.89 -11.32 -6.34
N LEU A 288 13.01 -10.36 -6.02
CA LEU A 288 11.73 -10.62 -5.33
C LEU A 288 10.76 -11.46 -6.17
N TRP A 289 10.64 -11.19 -7.47
CA TRP A 289 9.63 -11.81 -8.32
C TRP A 289 9.80 -13.33 -8.52
N PRO A 290 11.00 -13.89 -8.77
CA PRO A 290 11.19 -15.34 -8.80
C PRO A 290 10.70 -16.05 -7.53
N HIS A 291 11.01 -15.51 -6.35
CA HIS A 291 10.55 -16.06 -5.07
C HIS A 291 9.03 -15.88 -4.88
N THR A 292 8.48 -14.75 -5.33
CA THR A 292 7.03 -14.51 -5.38
C THR A 292 6.33 -15.53 -6.27
N LEU A 293 6.93 -15.90 -7.42
CA LEU A 293 6.37 -16.90 -8.31
C LEU A 293 6.41 -18.31 -7.71
N GLN A 294 7.47 -18.66 -6.95
CA GLN A 294 7.52 -19.91 -6.18
C GLN A 294 6.38 -19.94 -5.16
N MET A 295 6.19 -18.86 -4.40
CA MET A 295 5.08 -18.72 -3.47
C MET A 295 3.71 -18.91 -4.16
N ILE A 296 3.49 -18.32 -5.35
CA ILE A 296 2.25 -18.52 -6.11
C ILE A 296 2.05 -19.99 -6.54
N GLN A 297 3.13 -20.73 -6.82
CA GLN A 297 3.06 -22.15 -7.19
C GLN A 297 2.60 -23.04 -6.03
N ASP A 298 2.87 -22.64 -4.79
CA ASP A 298 2.53 -23.40 -3.58
C ASP A 298 1.05 -23.21 -3.16
N SER A 299 0.41 -22.09 -3.54
CA SER A 299 -1.04 -21.89 -3.41
C SER A 299 -1.68 -21.22 -4.64
N PRO A 300 -1.80 -21.94 -5.77
CA PRO A 300 -2.13 -21.31 -7.05
C PRO A 300 -3.61 -20.95 -7.21
N LEU A 301 -4.53 -21.71 -6.62
CA LEU A 301 -5.96 -21.55 -6.90
C LEU A 301 -6.60 -20.41 -6.10
N ILE A 302 -6.37 -20.40 -4.79
CA ILE A 302 -7.02 -19.48 -3.84
C ILE A 302 -6.06 -18.44 -3.25
N GLY A 303 -4.73 -18.63 -3.40
CA GLY A 303 -3.72 -17.77 -2.81
C GLY A 303 -3.57 -17.98 -1.29
N TYR A 304 -3.00 -16.98 -0.63
CA TYR A 304 -2.73 -16.95 0.82
C TYR A 304 -3.71 -16.05 1.59
N GLY A 305 -4.54 -15.28 0.87
CA GLY A 305 -5.54 -14.39 1.43
C GLY A 305 -5.14 -12.91 1.42
N LEU A 306 -6.12 -12.04 1.64
CA LEU A 306 -5.92 -10.58 1.56
C LEU A 306 -4.85 -10.11 2.55
N GLU A 307 -4.02 -9.15 2.15
CA GLU A 307 -3.07 -8.45 3.03
C GLU A 307 -2.01 -9.34 3.71
N THR A 308 -1.86 -10.60 3.29
CA THR A 308 -0.97 -11.59 3.94
C THR A 308 0.43 -11.67 3.35
N PHE A 309 0.75 -10.85 2.34
CA PHE A 309 2.02 -10.93 1.59
C PHE A 309 3.24 -11.02 2.50
N LYS A 310 3.41 -10.09 3.46
CA LYS A 310 4.57 -10.07 4.38
C LYS A 310 4.77 -11.42 5.08
N VAL A 311 3.71 -11.92 5.71
CA VAL A 311 3.74 -13.17 6.49
C VAL A 311 3.96 -14.38 5.59
N ALA A 312 3.24 -14.43 4.46
CA ALA A 312 3.30 -15.56 3.55
C ALA A 312 4.60 -15.62 2.73
N PHE A 313 5.24 -14.48 2.46
CA PHE A 313 6.51 -14.38 1.74
C PHE A 313 7.72 -14.67 2.62
N THR A 314 7.59 -14.57 3.95
CA THR A 314 8.72 -14.72 4.89
C THR A 314 9.52 -16.02 4.69
N PRO A 315 8.92 -17.21 4.46
CA PRO A 315 9.67 -18.43 4.17
C PRO A 315 10.44 -18.42 2.83
N TYR A 316 10.04 -17.57 1.89
CA TYR A 316 10.65 -17.44 0.56
C TYR A 316 11.68 -16.30 0.49
N PHE A 317 11.85 -15.55 1.58
CA PHE A 317 12.84 -14.50 1.66
C PHE A 317 14.24 -15.08 1.46
N SER A 318 15.06 -14.43 0.62
CA SER A 318 16.42 -14.89 0.31
C SER A 318 17.46 -13.91 0.83
N ALA A 319 18.63 -14.41 1.22
CA ALA A 319 19.75 -13.58 1.65
C ALA A 319 20.21 -12.59 0.56
N GLU A 320 19.96 -12.87 -0.71
CA GLU A 320 20.24 -11.94 -1.82
C GLU A 320 19.44 -10.63 -1.70
N LEU A 321 18.22 -10.67 -1.16
CA LEU A 321 17.41 -9.45 -0.94
C LEU A 321 18.04 -8.51 0.09
N LEU A 322 18.86 -9.02 1.02
CA LEU A 322 19.57 -8.22 2.02
C LEU A 322 20.65 -7.31 1.38
N GLN A 323 21.01 -7.52 0.11
CA GLN A 323 21.88 -6.61 -0.63
C GLN A 323 21.16 -5.33 -1.08
N TYR A 324 19.83 -5.36 -1.16
CA TYR A 324 19.01 -4.28 -1.69
C TYR A 324 18.05 -3.69 -0.66
N GLU A 325 17.69 -4.44 0.38
CA GLU A 325 16.82 -4.03 1.48
C GLU A 325 17.58 -3.90 2.80
N ASN A 326 16.97 -3.25 3.79
CA ASN A 326 17.54 -3.20 5.13
C ASN A 326 17.45 -4.58 5.81
N ILE A 327 18.39 -4.88 6.71
CA ILE A 327 18.57 -6.22 7.32
C ILE A 327 17.33 -6.68 8.11
N ASN A 328 16.54 -5.73 8.63
CA ASN A 328 15.34 -5.97 9.41
C ASN A 328 14.04 -5.59 8.68
N GLU A 329 14.11 -5.30 7.37
CA GLU A 329 12.93 -4.97 6.57
C GLU A 329 12.51 -6.14 5.70
N LEU A 330 11.22 -6.50 5.82
CA LEU A 330 10.58 -7.50 4.97
C LEU A 330 9.63 -6.82 3.99
N PRO A 331 9.65 -7.21 2.70
CA PRO A 331 8.70 -6.72 1.72
C PRO A 331 7.26 -7.02 2.13
N ASP A 332 6.39 -6.00 2.06
CA ASP A 332 4.96 -6.13 2.37
C ASP A 332 4.08 -6.23 1.11
N ARG A 333 4.70 -6.14 -0.08
CA ARG A 333 4.08 -6.20 -1.41
C ARG A 333 5.05 -6.77 -2.44
N ALA A 334 4.52 -7.34 -3.51
CA ALA A 334 5.29 -7.74 -4.70
C ALA A 334 5.79 -6.53 -5.53
N HIS A 335 5.25 -5.33 -5.27
CA HIS A 335 5.36 -4.16 -6.14
C HIS A 335 4.96 -4.44 -7.59
N ASN A 336 3.98 -5.34 -7.76
CA ASN A 336 3.31 -5.65 -8.99
C ASN A 336 1.88 -6.07 -8.64
N GLU A 337 0.89 -5.26 -9.02
CA GLU A 337 -0.51 -5.49 -8.65
C GLU A 337 -1.04 -6.84 -9.14
N GLY A 338 -0.55 -7.34 -10.28
CA GLY A 338 -0.95 -8.64 -10.81
C GLY A 338 -0.44 -9.79 -9.95
N LEU A 339 0.83 -9.72 -9.50
CA LEU A 339 1.40 -10.70 -8.58
C LEU A 339 0.75 -10.62 -7.20
N ASP A 340 0.51 -9.40 -6.69
CA ASP A 340 -0.20 -9.20 -5.42
C ASP A 340 -1.62 -9.79 -5.47
N LEU A 341 -2.34 -9.65 -6.60
CA LEU A 341 -3.67 -10.22 -6.76
C LEU A 341 -3.65 -11.76 -6.81
N LEU A 342 -2.64 -12.35 -7.47
CA LEU A 342 -2.42 -13.80 -7.48
C LEU A 342 -2.09 -14.33 -6.08
N ILE A 343 -1.26 -13.63 -5.31
CA ILE A 343 -0.99 -14.01 -3.92
C ILE A 343 -2.24 -13.92 -3.06
N GLN A 344 -3.00 -12.84 -3.19
CA GLN A 344 -4.13 -12.59 -2.30
C GLN A 344 -5.35 -13.45 -2.62
N THR A 345 -5.54 -13.84 -3.88
CA THR A 345 -6.79 -14.46 -4.35
C THR A 345 -6.59 -15.66 -5.28
N GLY A 346 -5.34 -16.02 -5.58
CA GLY A 346 -5.01 -17.05 -6.55
C GLY A 346 -5.51 -16.73 -7.97
N TRP A 347 -5.43 -17.73 -8.84
CA TRP A 347 -5.93 -17.62 -10.21
C TRP A 347 -7.44 -17.39 -10.25
N VAL A 348 -8.21 -17.93 -9.30
CA VAL A 348 -9.67 -17.78 -9.28
C VAL A 348 -10.06 -16.31 -9.17
N GLY A 349 -9.56 -15.60 -8.17
CA GLY A 349 -9.89 -14.18 -7.99
C GLY A 349 -9.27 -13.29 -9.06
N THR A 350 -8.03 -13.60 -9.47
CA THR A 350 -7.34 -12.86 -10.53
C THR A 350 -8.10 -12.88 -11.86
N LEU A 351 -8.57 -14.06 -12.28
CA LEU A 351 -9.32 -14.20 -13.53
C LEU A 351 -10.69 -13.53 -13.45
N LEU A 352 -11.37 -13.59 -12.30
CA LEU A 352 -12.65 -12.89 -12.10
C LEU A 352 -12.48 -11.36 -12.15
N PHE A 353 -11.41 -10.84 -11.54
CA PHE A 353 -11.09 -9.42 -11.56
C PHE A 353 -10.80 -8.92 -12.99
N TYR A 354 -9.85 -9.53 -13.70
CA TYR A 354 -9.53 -9.12 -15.07
C TYR A 354 -10.66 -9.42 -16.05
N GLY A 355 -11.43 -10.49 -15.82
CA GLY A 355 -12.63 -10.81 -16.58
C GLY A 355 -13.69 -9.71 -16.48
N PHE A 356 -13.91 -9.16 -15.28
CA PHE A 356 -14.82 -8.02 -15.10
C PHE A 356 -14.37 -6.78 -15.88
N PHE A 357 -13.09 -6.40 -15.79
CA PHE A 357 -12.55 -5.26 -16.53
C PHE A 357 -12.61 -5.48 -18.04
N PHE A 358 -12.36 -6.70 -18.52
CA PHE A 358 -12.51 -7.05 -19.93
C PHE A 358 -13.95 -6.86 -20.42
N LEU A 359 -14.94 -7.36 -19.67
CA LEU A 359 -16.36 -7.18 -20.00
C LEU A 359 -16.76 -5.70 -19.99
N TRP A 360 -16.27 -4.94 -19.01
CA TRP A 360 -16.49 -3.50 -18.96
C TRP A 360 -15.89 -2.78 -20.17
N ILE A 361 -14.62 -3.05 -20.55
CA ILE A 361 -13.98 -2.42 -21.72
C ILE A 361 -14.77 -2.72 -22.99
N ARG A 362 -15.16 -3.99 -23.20
CA ARG A 362 -15.99 -4.37 -24.36
C ARG A 362 -17.29 -3.58 -24.39
N TRP A 363 -18.00 -3.52 -23.27
CA TRP A 363 -19.25 -2.76 -23.16
C TRP A 363 -19.02 -1.26 -23.40
N ALA A 364 -18.01 -0.66 -22.79
CA ALA A 364 -17.68 0.76 -22.91
C ALA A 364 -17.37 1.17 -24.36
N LEU A 365 -16.64 0.31 -25.09
CA LEU A 365 -16.37 0.53 -26.51
C LEU A 365 -17.63 0.53 -27.38
N THR A 366 -18.68 -0.24 -27.03
CA THR A 366 -19.95 -0.22 -27.77
C THR A 366 -20.76 1.07 -27.59
N GLN A 367 -20.49 1.84 -26.55
CA GLN A 367 -21.25 3.06 -26.26
C GLN A 367 -20.91 4.21 -27.22
N ASN A 368 -19.76 4.15 -27.91
CA ASN A 368 -19.32 5.14 -28.90
C ASN A 368 -19.27 6.59 -28.36
N LYS A 369 -18.77 6.77 -27.12
CA LYS A 369 -18.69 8.09 -26.45
C LYS A 369 -17.24 8.46 -26.10
N PRO A 370 -16.84 9.74 -26.24
CA PRO A 370 -15.49 10.19 -25.88
C PRO A 370 -15.11 9.89 -24.43
N LEU A 371 -16.06 10.04 -23.51
CA LEU A 371 -15.85 9.76 -22.08
C LEU A 371 -15.34 8.33 -21.88
N GLN A 372 -15.96 7.35 -22.52
CA GLN A 372 -15.58 5.94 -22.38
C GLN A 372 -14.15 5.68 -22.86
N LEU A 373 -13.72 6.30 -23.96
CA LEU A 373 -12.35 6.17 -24.46
C LEU A 373 -11.34 6.72 -23.44
N VAL A 374 -11.63 7.88 -22.85
CA VAL A 374 -10.77 8.50 -21.83
C VAL A 374 -10.68 7.62 -20.58
N LEU A 375 -11.80 7.05 -20.13
CA LEU A 375 -11.84 6.22 -18.93
C LEU A 375 -11.10 4.89 -19.14
N ILE A 376 -11.24 4.25 -20.32
CA ILE A 376 -10.45 3.06 -20.68
C ILE A 376 -8.95 3.39 -20.64
N SER A 377 -8.56 4.52 -21.22
CA SER A 377 -7.16 4.98 -21.21
C SER A 377 -6.62 5.28 -19.81
N ALA A 378 -7.45 5.83 -18.91
CA ALA A 378 -7.08 6.07 -17.52
C ALA A 378 -6.83 4.77 -16.76
N VAL A 379 -7.72 3.78 -16.91
CA VAL A 379 -7.57 2.44 -16.31
C VAL A 379 -6.32 1.74 -16.87
N PHE A 380 -6.09 1.83 -18.19
CA PHE A 380 -4.89 1.26 -18.82
C PHE A 380 -3.60 1.92 -18.32
N ALA A 381 -3.55 3.26 -18.27
CA ALA A 381 -2.40 3.99 -17.74
C ALA A 381 -2.03 3.53 -16.34
N SER A 382 -3.04 3.39 -15.50
CA SER A 382 -2.90 2.95 -14.12
C SER A 382 -2.45 1.50 -14.01
N THR A 383 -3.03 0.59 -14.80
CA THR A 383 -2.65 -0.83 -14.84
C THR A 383 -1.21 -1.02 -15.30
N LEU A 384 -0.77 -0.21 -16.28
CA LEU A 384 0.59 -0.23 -16.79
C LEU A 384 1.60 0.27 -15.74
N ALA A 385 1.30 1.36 -15.04
CA ALA A 385 2.13 1.85 -13.94
C ALA A 385 2.23 0.84 -12.79
N ASN A 386 1.16 0.10 -12.53
CA ASN A 386 1.07 -0.89 -11.47
C ASN A 386 1.78 -2.22 -11.77
N GLN A 387 2.43 -2.37 -12.93
CA GLN A 387 3.38 -3.46 -13.13
C GLN A 387 4.67 -3.28 -12.30
N LEU A 388 4.91 -2.07 -11.81
CA LEU A 388 6.05 -1.70 -10.96
C LEU A 388 5.62 -1.05 -9.63
N GLY A 389 4.34 -1.17 -9.29
CA GLY A 389 3.74 -0.61 -8.08
C GLY A 389 2.47 -1.35 -7.71
N PHE A 390 1.68 -0.76 -6.82
CA PHE A 390 0.41 -1.32 -6.35
C PHE A 390 -0.53 -0.19 -5.96
N TYR A 391 -1.81 -0.50 -5.81
CA TYR A 391 -2.82 0.49 -5.47
C TYR A 391 -2.86 0.87 -3.99
N THR A 392 -3.01 2.17 -3.72
CA THR A 392 -3.50 2.67 -2.41
C THR A 392 -5.00 2.96 -2.43
N ILE A 393 -5.59 3.25 -1.27
CA ILE A 393 -7.04 3.49 -1.14
C ILE A 393 -7.54 4.62 -2.05
N THR A 394 -6.75 5.67 -2.19
CA THR A 394 -7.11 6.83 -3.01
C THR A 394 -7.21 6.45 -4.48
N HIS A 395 -6.29 5.61 -4.97
CA HIS A 395 -6.32 5.13 -6.35
C HIS A 395 -7.58 4.30 -6.64
N GLN A 396 -7.87 3.34 -5.75
CA GLN A 396 -9.03 2.46 -5.87
C GLN A 396 -10.34 3.27 -5.84
N MET A 397 -10.44 4.24 -4.93
CA MET A 397 -11.58 5.16 -4.84
C MET A 397 -11.81 5.93 -6.15
N ILE A 398 -10.76 6.52 -6.74
CA ILE A 398 -10.89 7.28 -7.98
C ILE A 398 -11.25 6.36 -9.15
N LEU A 399 -10.59 5.20 -9.29
CA LEU A 399 -10.89 4.23 -10.35
C LEU A 399 -12.34 3.73 -10.28
N LEU A 400 -12.84 3.39 -9.10
CA LEU A 400 -14.24 2.99 -8.92
C LEU A 400 -15.20 4.15 -9.20
N SER A 401 -14.81 5.38 -8.94
CA SER A 401 -15.60 6.56 -9.30
C SER A 401 -15.71 6.74 -10.81
N LEU A 402 -14.59 6.58 -11.52
CA LEU A 402 -14.55 6.59 -12.97
C LEU A 402 -15.39 5.46 -13.57
N LEU A 403 -15.31 4.25 -13.00
CA LEU A 403 -16.14 3.12 -13.38
C LEU A 403 -17.64 3.40 -13.16
N ALA A 404 -18.02 3.99 -12.02
CA ALA A 404 -19.41 4.38 -11.75
C ALA A 404 -19.91 5.47 -12.72
N ILE A 405 -19.06 6.44 -13.06
CA ILE A 405 -19.37 7.47 -14.08
C ILE A 405 -19.59 6.81 -15.44
N SER A 406 -18.70 5.89 -15.84
CA SER A 406 -18.79 5.12 -17.08
C SER A 406 -20.10 4.34 -17.15
N LEU A 407 -20.38 3.50 -16.14
CA LEU A 407 -21.52 2.60 -16.11
C LEU A 407 -22.86 3.33 -16.04
N THR A 408 -22.93 4.48 -15.39
CA THR A 408 -24.21 5.21 -15.27
C THR A 408 -24.55 6.02 -16.51
N GLU A 409 -23.63 6.19 -17.47
CA GLU A 409 -23.80 7.07 -18.61
C GLU A 409 -24.88 6.58 -19.60
N GLY A 410 -25.96 7.34 -19.76
CA GLY A 410 -27.05 7.02 -20.69
C GLY A 410 -28.06 6.00 -20.18
N MET A 411 -27.98 5.60 -18.91
CA MET A 411 -28.96 4.71 -18.29
C MET A 411 -30.16 5.48 -17.72
N PRO A 412 -31.40 4.95 -17.87
CA PRO A 412 -32.61 5.59 -17.36
C PRO A 412 -32.70 5.46 -15.83
N THR A 413 -33.24 6.50 -15.18
CA THR A 413 -33.58 6.47 -13.76
C THR A 413 -34.96 5.86 -13.54
N GLN A 414 -35.16 5.23 -12.38
CA GLN A 414 -36.47 4.71 -12.00
C GLN A 414 -36.78 5.06 -10.55
N PRO A 415 -38.07 5.27 -10.20
CA PRO A 415 -38.47 5.41 -8.81
C PRO A 415 -38.20 4.11 -8.06
N PHE A 416 -37.53 4.18 -6.91
CA PHE A 416 -37.28 3.03 -6.05
C PHE A 416 -38.10 3.13 -4.78
N ARG A 417 -38.83 2.06 -4.46
CA ARG A 417 -39.54 1.94 -3.19
C ARG A 417 -38.62 1.34 -2.14
N ALA A 418 -38.44 2.09 -1.07
CA ALA A 418 -37.67 1.73 0.10
C ALA A 418 -38.21 0.43 0.75
N PRO A 419 -37.35 -0.54 1.13
CA PRO A 419 -37.75 -1.66 1.99
C PRO A 419 -38.21 -1.19 3.40
N PRO A 420 -38.82 -2.09 4.21
CA PRO A 420 -39.38 -1.76 5.53
C PRO A 420 -38.38 -1.10 6.50
N ARG A 421 -38.87 -0.14 7.30
CA ARG A 421 -38.02 0.75 8.12
C ARG A 421 -37.10 0.05 9.13
N TRP A 422 -37.51 -1.10 9.66
CA TRP A 422 -36.72 -1.86 10.64
C TRP A 422 -35.40 -2.40 10.07
N LYS A 423 -35.33 -2.67 8.75
CA LYS A 423 -34.10 -3.12 8.10
C LYS A 423 -33.00 -2.05 8.13
N TYR A 424 -33.37 -0.77 8.12
CA TYR A 424 -32.41 0.32 8.27
C TYR A 424 -31.83 0.38 9.68
N GLY A 425 -32.64 0.17 10.72
CA GLY A 425 -32.17 0.14 12.10
C GLY A 425 -31.09 -0.93 12.33
N ILE A 426 -31.23 -2.10 11.70
CA ILE A 426 -30.23 -3.18 11.77
C ILE A 426 -28.93 -2.77 11.07
N LEU A 427 -29.00 -2.25 9.84
CA LEU A 427 -27.82 -1.82 9.09
C LEU A 427 -27.06 -0.69 9.81
N LEU A 428 -27.79 0.26 10.40
CA LEU A 428 -27.21 1.37 11.15
C LEU A 428 -26.55 0.90 12.45
N GLY A 429 -27.24 0.09 13.25
CA GLY A 429 -26.78 -0.34 14.57
C GLY A 429 -25.65 -1.37 14.55
N PHE A 430 -25.65 -2.30 13.58
CA PHE A 430 -24.74 -3.44 13.60
C PHE A 430 -23.57 -3.36 12.61
N ILE A 431 -23.60 -2.44 11.64
CA ILE A 431 -22.55 -2.34 10.61
C ILE A 431 -21.85 -0.98 10.69
N PHE A 432 -22.59 0.11 10.45
CA PHE A 432 -21.98 1.42 10.27
C PHE A 432 -21.51 2.06 11.59
N ILE A 433 -22.26 1.91 12.69
CA ILE A 433 -21.81 2.45 13.98
C ILE A 433 -20.53 1.74 14.50
N PRO A 434 -20.45 0.39 14.54
CA PRO A 434 -19.21 -0.29 14.91
C PRO A 434 -18.02 0.06 14.01
N SER A 435 -18.25 0.20 12.69
CA SER A 435 -17.22 0.65 11.75
C SER A 435 -16.69 2.05 12.10
N LEU A 436 -17.58 3.02 12.36
CA LEU A 436 -17.18 4.37 12.79
C LEU A 436 -16.35 4.36 14.07
N VAL A 437 -16.79 3.59 15.09
CA VAL A 437 -16.04 3.44 16.34
C VAL A 437 -14.65 2.87 16.08
N THR A 438 -14.56 1.84 15.24
CA THR A 438 -13.28 1.20 14.89
C THR A 438 -12.34 2.17 14.17
N ASN A 439 -12.86 2.99 13.24
CA ASN A 439 -12.05 3.98 12.54
C ASN A 439 -11.49 5.04 13.49
N VAL A 440 -12.30 5.52 14.44
CA VAL A 440 -11.85 6.47 15.47
C VAL A 440 -10.80 5.83 16.37
N HIS A 441 -11.07 4.62 16.89
CA HIS A 441 -10.13 3.89 17.75
C HIS A 441 -8.78 3.66 17.05
N THR A 442 -8.79 3.34 15.75
CA THR A 442 -7.54 3.13 15.01
C THR A 442 -6.70 4.41 14.94
N VAL A 443 -7.29 5.56 14.59
CA VAL A 443 -6.56 6.84 14.59
C VAL A 443 -6.09 7.22 15.99
N THR A 444 -6.91 6.98 17.02
CA THR A 444 -6.55 7.27 18.42
C THR A 444 -5.41 6.37 18.91
N ALA A 445 -5.45 5.08 18.59
CA ALA A 445 -4.36 4.14 18.90
C ALA A 445 -3.06 4.57 18.23
N ASP A 446 -3.11 4.97 16.96
CA ASP A 446 -1.95 5.43 16.20
C ASP A 446 -1.34 6.73 16.72
N TYR A 447 -2.19 7.61 17.25
CA TYR A 447 -1.75 8.80 17.98
C TYR A 447 -0.99 8.42 19.26
N PHE A 448 -1.54 7.51 20.08
CA PHE A 448 -0.85 7.05 21.29
C PHE A 448 0.44 6.30 20.96
N LEU A 449 0.48 5.55 19.85
CA LEU A 449 1.70 4.95 19.35
C LEU A 449 2.76 6.02 19.05
N GLN A 450 2.39 7.12 18.39
CA GLN A 450 3.31 8.25 18.15
C GLN A 450 3.84 8.88 19.44
N GLN A 451 3.04 8.90 20.51
CA GLN A 451 3.42 9.40 21.83
C GLN A 451 4.21 8.38 22.67
N GLN A 452 4.55 7.21 22.12
CA GLN A 452 5.21 6.11 22.83
C GLN A 452 4.38 5.52 23.98
N GLU A 453 3.05 5.71 23.94
CA GLU A 453 2.10 5.15 24.89
C GLU A 453 1.55 3.80 24.40
N TRP A 454 2.47 2.84 24.22
CA TRP A 454 2.25 1.55 23.56
C TRP A 454 1.09 0.74 24.14
N GLU A 455 0.94 0.75 25.47
CA GLU A 455 -0.10 0.01 26.18
C GLU A 455 -1.49 0.57 25.87
N LYS A 456 -1.64 1.91 25.81
CA LYS A 456 -2.88 2.56 25.41
C LYS A 456 -3.22 2.24 23.96
N ALA A 457 -2.23 2.31 23.06
CA ALA A 457 -2.43 1.99 21.64
C ALA A 457 -2.98 0.56 21.46
N LYS A 458 -2.31 -0.43 22.06
CA LYS A 458 -2.73 -1.85 22.05
C LYS A 458 -4.13 -2.05 22.62
N ASN A 459 -4.46 -1.40 23.74
CA ASN A 459 -5.74 -1.59 24.42
C ASN A 459 -6.92 -0.92 23.69
N ILE A 460 -6.69 0.22 23.04
CA ILE A 460 -7.72 0.94 22.27
C ILE A 460 -8.05 0.19 20.97
N GLN A 461 -7.04 -0.35 20.29
CA GLN A 461 -7.23 -1.09 19.06
C GLN A 461 -6.51 -2.46 19.10
N PRO A 462 -7.11 -3.44 19.80
CA PRO A 462 -6.48 -4.74 20.02
C PRO A 462 -6.49 -5.65 18.79
N HIS A 463 -7.07 -5.21 17.66
CA HIS A 463 -7.18 -5.99 16.42
C HIS A 463 -5.99 -5.83 15.47
N TYR A 464 -5.07 -4.88 15.70
CA TYR A 464 -3.81 -4.84 14.95
C TYR A 464 -2.70 -5.49 15.75
N ASP A 465 -2.20 -6.61 15.25
CA ASP A 465 -1.13 -7.36 15.89
C ASP A 465 0.16 -6.52 16.00
N GLU A 466 0.37 -5.54 15.10
CA GLU A 466 1.52 -4.63 15.17
C GLU A 466 1.57 -3.82 16.48
N TYR A 467 0.45 -3.29 16.96
CA TYR A 467 0.42 -2.55 18.23
C TYR A 467 0.78 -3.45 19.42
N ALA A 468 0.39 -4.73 19.35
CA ALA A 468 0.72 -5.73 20.35
C ALA A 468 2.22 -6.11 20.30
N LEU A 469 2.78 -6.29 19.11
CA LEU A 469 4.19 -6.61 18.90
C LEU A 469 5.10 -5.46 19.32
N ILE A 470 4.78 -4.22 18.94
CA ILE A 470 5.55 -3.03 19.37
C ILE A 470 5.51 -2.89 20.90
N TYR A 471 4.36 -3.12 21.53
CA TYR A 471 4.26 -3.14 22.99
C TYR A 471 5.16 -4.22 23.60
N ALA A 472 5.12 -5.45 23.07
CA ALA A 472 5.90 -6.57 23.58
C ALA A 472 7.41 -6.29 23.43
N GLU A 473 7.85 -5.87 22.25
CA GLU A 473 9.24 -5.50 21.96
C GLU A 473 9.74 -4.43 22.93
N ASN A 474 9.01 -3.31 23.07
CA ASN A 474 9.42 -2.21 23.95
C ASN A 474 9.47 -2.61 25.42
N ARG A 475 8.63 -3.56 25.88
CA ARG A 475 8.67 -4.04 27.27
C ARG A 475 9.73 -5.10 27.50
N LEU A 476 10.03 -5.93 26.51
CA LEU A 476 11.05 -6.99 26.60
C LEU A 476 12.47 -6.42 26.65
N PHE A 477 12.75 -5.39 25.86
CA PHE A 477 14.08 -4.79 25.76
C PHE A 477 14.28 -3.61 26.74
N GLN A 478 13.48 -3.53 27.80
CA GLN A 478 13.63 -2.59 28.93
C GLN A 478 14.04 -3.34 30.22
N PRO A 479 15.35 -3.49 30.50
CA PRO A 479 15.85 -4.33 31.59
C PRO A 479 15.30 -3.97 32.98
N GLU A 480 15.00 -2.69 33.18
CA GLU A 480 14.54 -2.16 34.48
C GLU A 480 13.12 -2.60 34.84
N THR A 481 12.26 -2.86 33.84
CA THR A 481 10.82 -3.11 34.06
C THR A 481 10.31 -4.41 33.47
N VAL A 482 11.16 -5.18 32.78
CA VAL A 482 10.75 -6.41 32.08
C VAL A 482 10.07 -7.40 33.02
N ASN A 483 10.64 -7.63 34.22
CA ASN A 483 10.12 -8.59 35.20
C ASN A 483 8.69 -8.28 35.68
N GLU A 484 8.34 -6.99 35.79
CA GLU A 484 7.01 -6.55 36.23
C GLU A 484 5.93 -6.78 35.16
N ASN A 485 6.35 -6.86 33.88
CA ASN A 485 5.45 -6.91 32.73
C ASN A 485 5.35 -8.30 32.08
N ILE A 486 6.08 -9.30 32.58
CA ILE A 486 6.11 -10.66 32.00
C ILE A 486 4.70 -11.23 31.74
N PRO A 487 3.75 -11.24 32.70
CA PRO A 487 2.42 -11.81 32.47
C PRO A 487 1.67 -11.13 31.32
N GLN A 488 1.75 -9.80 31.23
CA GLN A 488 1.09 -9.02 30.19
C GLN A 488 1.75 -9.22 28.82
N ILE A 489 3.08 -9.40 28.79
CA ILE A 489 3.81 -9.74 27.56
C ILE A 489 3.37 -11.12 27.07
N VAL A 490 3.37 -12.15 27.93
CA VAL A 490 2.94 -13.52 27.58
C VAL A 490 1.53 -13.51 27.01
N GLU A 491 0.57 -12.91 27.72
CA GLU A 491 -0.82 -12.84 27.27
C GLU A 491 -0.94 -12.13 25.90
N THR A 492 -0.13 -11.09 25.69
CA THR A 492 -0.10 -10.35 24.43
C THR A 492 0.42 -11.22 23.28
N LEU A 493 1.53 -11.94 23.49
CA LEU A 493 2.14 -12.80 22.48
C LEU A 493 1.27 -14.01 22.16
N GLU A 494 0.68 -14.66 23.16
CA GLU A 494 -0.26 -15.78 22.98
C GLU A 494 -1.46 -15.36 22.13
N ARG A 495 -2.04 -14.18 22.42
CA ARG A 495 -3.17 -13.65 21.64
C ARG A 495 -2.81 -13.38 20.18
N VAL A 496 -1.62 -12.90 19.89
CA VAL A 496 -1.15 -12.71 18.51
C VAL A 496 -0.93 -14.07 17.85
N ASN A 497 -0.32 -15.03 18.55
CA ASN A 497 -0.09 -16.39 18.06
C ASN A 497 -1.41 -17.08 17.65
N ASP A 498 -2.44 -16.98 18.50
CA ASP A 498 -3.75 -17.59 18.25
C ASP A 498 -4.42 -17.08 16.97
N ARG A 499 -4.13 -15.82 16.58
CA ARG A 499 -4.71 -15.16 15.40
C ARG A 499 -3.84 -15.32 14.15
N ASN A 500 -2.53 -15.41 14.34
CA ASN A 500 -1.55 -15.43 13.26
C ASN A 500 -0.33 -16.29 13.65
N PRO A 501 -0.48 -17.62 13.66
CA PRO A 501 0.58 -18.53 14.05
C PRO A 501 1.75 -18.56 13.06
N ALA A 502 1.59 -17.96 11.88
CA ALA A 502 2.63 -17.79 10.87
C ALA A 502 3.51 -16.54 11.13
N HIS A 503 3.19 -15.72 12.14
CA HIS A 503 3.94 -14.51 12.45
C HIS A 503 5.21 -14.79 13.26
N TYR A 504 6.37 -14.88 12.59
CA TYR A 504 7.63 -15.32 13.21
C TYR A 504 8.08 -14.51 14.44
N GLN A 505 7.82 -13.19 14.48
CA GLN A 505 8.25 -12.32 15.59
C GLN A 505 7.66 -12.73 16.95
N VAL A 506 6.47 -13.36 16.96
CA VAL A 506 5.85 -13.86 18.19
C VAL A 506 6.75 -14.89 18.86
N TYR A 507 7.36 -15.77 18.06
CA TYR A 507 8.26 -16.81 18.54
C TYR A 507 9.64 -16.25 18.92
N ILE A 508 10.15 -15.24 18.21
CA ILE A 508 11.37 -14.53 18.62
C ILE A 508 11.19 -13.94 20.03
N PHE A 509 10.11 -13.22 20.25
CA PHE A 509 9.83 -12.57 21.54
C PHE A 509 9.54 -13.58 22.65
N SER A 510 8.82 -14.65 22.35
CA SER A 510 8.56 -15.74 23.30
C SER A 510 9.83 -16.51 23.66
N GLY A 511 10.73 -16.73 22.70
CA GLY A 511 12.02 -17.37 22.91
C GLY A 511 12.97 -16.52 23.76
N TYR A 512 13.04 -15.21 23.47
CA TYR A 512 13.80 -14.26 24.29
C TYR A 512 13.29 -14.22 25.74
N LEU A 513 11.96 -14.17 25.92
CA LEU A 513 11.34 -14.20 27.24
C LEU A 513 11.66 -15.50 27.99
N ALA A 514 11.61 -16.66 27.33
CA ALA A 514 12.00 -17.93 27.93
C ALA A 514 13.47 -17.92 28.37
N GLY A 515 14.35 -17.24 27.63
CA GLY A 515 15.74 -17.00 28.04
C GLY A 515 15.86 -16.21 29.33
N LEU A 516 15.10 -15.12 29.47
CA LEU A 516 15.04 -14.34 30.72
C LEU A 516 14.53 -15.14 31.92
N GLN A 517 13.72 -16.16 31.66
CA GLN A 517 13.21 -17.09 32.67
C GLN A 517 14.12 -18.32 32.88
N GLU A 518 15.31 -18.33 32.26
CA GLU A 518 16.27 -19.44 32.28
C GLU A 518 15.66 -20.78 31.80
N ASN A 519 14.61 -20.73 30.97
CA ASN A 519 13.93 -21.89 30.42
C ASN A 519 14.47 -22.22 29.03
N ARG A 520 15.56 -23.00 29.01
CA ARG A 520 16.27 -23.37 27.77
C ARG A 520 15.41 -24.14 26.77
N ASP A 521 14.58 -25.08 27.23
CA ASP A 521 13.76 -25.90 26.34
C ASP A 521 12.75 -25.05 25.55
N ASN A 522 12.09 -24.13 26.24
CA ASN A 522 11.15 -23.20 25.60
C ASN A 522 11.84 -22.17 24.72
N LEU A 523 13.04 -21.69 25.11
CA LEU A 523 13.85 -20.80 24.27
C LEU A 523 14.14 -21.47 22.93
N ASP A 524 14.70 -22.68 22.95
CA ASP A 524 15.09 -23.39 21.74
C ASP A 524 13.87 -23.78 20.89
N ALA A 525 12.77 -24.21 21.51
CA ALA A 525 11.55 -24.56 20.79
C ALA A 525 10.98 -23.36 20.02
N ASN A 526 10.92 -22.19 20.67
CA ASN A 526 10.43 -20.96 20.04
C ASN A 526 11.35 -20.49 18.91
N PHE A 527 12.67 -20.45 19.12
CA PHE A 527 13.58 -20.02 18.06
C PHE A 527 13.65 -21.00 16.88
N LYS A 528 13.50 -22.32 17.11
CA LYS A 528 13.35 -23.30 16.02
C LYS A 528 12.08 -23.05 15.21
N GLN A 529 10.99 -22.69 15.86
CA GLN A 529 9.75 -22.33 15.17
C GLN A 529 9.89 -21.01 14.38
N ALA A 530 10.56 -20.01 14.96
CA ALA A 530 10.90 -18.77 14.24
C ALA A 530 11.78 -19.05 13.02
N GLN A 531 12.79 -19.90 13.16
CA GLN A 531 13.67 -20.33 12.06
C GLN A 531 12.89 -21.05 10.96
N LEU A 532 11.92 -21.91 11.31
CA LEU A 532 11.10 -22.61 10.32
C LEU A 532 10.24 -21.65 9.49
N LEU A 533 9.71 -20.60 10.12
CA LEU A 533 8.90 -19.58 9.46
C LEU A 533 9.73 -18.54 8.69
N ALA A 534 10.94 -18.26 9.16
CA ALA A 534 11.77 -17.14 8.72
C ALA A 534 13.27 -17.50 8.66
N PRO A 535 13.67 -18.51 7.87
CA PRO A 535 15.01 -19.09 7.92
C PRO A 535 16.12 -18.10 7.51
N MET A 536 15.82 -17.16 6.63
CA MET A 536 16.78 -16.18 6.09
C MET A 536 16.62 -14.80 6.73
N VAL A 537 15.79 -14.66 7.76
CA VAL A 537 15.59 -13.38 8.46
C VAL A 537 16.64 -13.22 9.54
N ALA A 538 17.48 -12.20 9.38
CA ALA A 538 18.60 -11.91 10.26
C ALA A 538 18.18 -11.74 11.73
N GLU A 539 17.04 -11.08 11.97
CA GLU A 539 16.46 -10.83 13.31
C GLU A 539 16.28 -12.12 14.14
N VAL A 540 15.91 -13.24 13.50
CA VAL A 540 15.74 -14.54 14.18
C VAL A 540 17.06 -14.97 14.80
N TRP A 541 18.13 -14.94 14.02
CA TRP A 541 19.43 -15.49 14.38
C TRP A 541 20.16 -14.62 15.39
N ILE A 542 20.14 -13.29 15.20
CA ILE A 542 20.77 -12.37 16.13
C ILE A 542 20.09 -12.40 17.50
N THR A 543 18.76 -12.50 17.54
CA THR A 543 18.02 -12.54 18.81
C THR A 543 18.19 -13.88 19.50
N TRP A 544 18.27 -14.99 18.76
CA TRP A 544 18.61 -16.30 19.33
C TRP A 544 20.00 -16.31 19.93
N ALA A 545 21.00 -15.78 19.20
CA ALA A 545 22.37 -15.68 19.66
C ALA A 545 22.49 -14.86 20.96
N LYS A 546 21.85 -13.68 21.00
CA LYS A 546 21.77 -12.82 22.19
C LYS A 546 21.10 -13.55 23.37
N SER A 547 20.01 -14.28 23.13
CA SER A 547 19.30 -15.02 24.19
C SER A 547 20.16 -16.14 24.80
N LEU A 548 20.87 -16.89 23.96
CA LEU A 548 21.78 -17.95 24.39
C LEU A 548 22.99 -17.40 25.16
N TYR A 549 23.49 -16.23 24.75
CA TYR A 549 24.56 -15.53 25.45
C TYR A 549 24.14 -15.18 26.88
N VAL A 550 22.93 -14.63 27.05
CA VAL A 550 22.42 -14.21 28.37
C VAL A 550 22.29 -15.38 29.35
N ILE A 551 21.91 -16.58 28.87
CA ILE A 551 21.81 -17.79 29.72
C ILE A 551 23.14 -18.55 29.90
N GLY A 552 24.25 -18.03 29.34
CA GLY A 552 25.59 -18.62 29.47
C GLY A 552 25.93 -19.75 28.49
N ASP A 553 25.10 -20.02 27.48
CA ASP A 553 25.40 -21.02 26.44
C ASP A 553 26.25 -20.41 25.31
N HIS A 554 27.48 -20.03 25.67
CA HIS A 554 28.42 -19.32 24.80
C HIS A 554 28.78 -20.11 23.51
N PRO A 555 29.00 -21.44 23.54
CA PRO A 555 29.30 -22.18 22.31
C PRO A 555 28.17 -22.14 21.29
N THR A 556 26.93 -22.35 21.72
CA THR A 556 25.76 -22.32 20.81
C THR A 556 25.44 -20.89 20.39
N SER A 557 25.58 -19.91 21.29
CA SER A 557 25.47 -18.49 20.96
C SER A 557 26.42 -18.09 19.84
N LEU A 558 27.69 -18.49 19.91
CA LEU A 558 28.69 -18.21 18.89
C LEU A 558 28.31 -18.80 17.52
N GLU A 559 27.77 -20.03 17.48
CA GLU A 559 27.26 -20.64 16.25
C GLU A 559 26.13 -19.80 15.61
N LYS A 560 25.20 -19.28 16.41
CA LYS A 560 24.10 -18.45 15.91
C LYS A 560 24.57 -17.08 15.44
N TYR A 561 25.56 -16.49 16.11
CA TYR A 561 26.23 -15.28 15.62
C TYR A 561 26.97 -15.52 14.30
N GLU A 562 27.68 -16.65 14.15
CA GLU A 562 28.34 -17.01 12.89
C GLU A 562 27.30 -17.11 11.75
N HIS A 563 26.18 -17.79 11.98
CA HIS A 563 25.11 -17.89 10.99
C HIS A 563 24.49 -16.53 10.63
N TYR A 564 24.22 -15.68 11.64
CA TYR A 564 23.76 -14.31 11.40
C TYR A 564 24.72 -13.55 10.47
N ILE A 565 26.02 -13.62 10.74
CA ILE A 565 27.06 -12.97 9.92
C ILE A 565 27.09 -13.53 8.48
N ASP A 566 26.87 -14.82 8.29
CA ASP A 566 26.87 -15.47 6.98
C ASP A 566 25.67 -15.04 6.11
N LEU A 567 24.57 -14.59 6.71
CA LEU A 567 23.42 -14.05 5.99
C LEU A 567 23.63 -12.61 5.49
N LEU A 568 24.49 -11.83 6.15
CA LEU A 568 24.63 -10.41 5.86
C LEU A 568 25.41 -10.16 4.55
N PRO A 569 25.08 -9.08 3.81
CA PRO A 569 25.90 -8.65 2.69
C PRO A 569 27.31 -8.26 3.17
N ASP A 570 28.31 -8.42 2.31
CA ASP A 570 29.71 -8.08 2.61
C ASP A 570 30.00 -6.57 2.67
N ASP A 571 28.98 -5.72 2.55
CA ASP A 571 29.09 -4.26 2.54
C ASP A 571 29.78 -3.67 3.78
N TRP A 572 29.73 -4.38 4.92
CA TRP A 572 30.42 -3.97 6.16
C TRP A 572 31.89 -4.41 6.23
N LYS A 573 32.29 -5.41 5.42
CA LYS A 573 33.68 -5.92 5.32
C LYS A 573 34.48 -5.20 4.24
N GLY A 574 33.82 -4.71 3.19
CA GLY A 574 34.44 -4.20 1.97
C GLY A 574 35.26 -2.90 2.13
N GLU A 575 36.08 -2.62 1.11
CA GLU A 575 36.90 -1.40 1.02
C GLU A 575 36.09 -0.16 0.57
N ASP A 576 34.88 -0.34 0.07
CA ASP A 576 34.00 0.76 -0.33
C ASP A 576 33.49 1.51 0.91
N SER A 577 34.12 2.66 1.17
CA SER A 577 33.82 3.51 2.32
C SER A 577 32.39 4.03 2.35
N ASN A 578 31.73 4.18 1.20
CA ASN A 578 30.34 4.65 1.13
C ASN A 578 29.37 3.54 1.54
N LYS A 579 29.52 2.34 0.99
CA LYS A 579 28.68 1.18 1.35
C LYS A 579 28.82 0.85 2.83
N LYS A 580 30.06 0.83 3.32
CA LYS A 580 30.36 0.61 4.74
C LYS A 580 29.68 1.66 5.62
N ARG A 581 29.83 2.96 5.29
CA ARG A 581 29.17 4.05 6.04
C ARG A 581 27.64 3.91 6.05
N ILE A 582 27.04 3.57 4.91
CA ILE A 582 25.59 3.38 4.79
C ILE A 582 25.14 2.20 5.66
N PHE A 583 25.85 1.07 5.59
CA PHE A 583 25.56 -0.11 6.40
C PHE A 583 25.54 0.22 7.90
N PHE A 584 26.57 0.88 8.43
CA PHE A 584 26.64 1.24 9.86
C PHE A 584 25.65 2.33 10.26
N LYS A 585 25.29 3.24 9.35
CA LYS A 585 24.24 4.23 9.58
C LYS A 585 22.87 3.55 9.75
N LEU A 586 22.60 2.51 8.96
CA LEU A 586 21.33 1.77 8.99
C LEU A 586 21.29 0.72 10.10
N ASN A 587 22.44 0.23 10.56
CA ASN A 587 22.56 -0.83 11.56
C ASN A 587 23.47 -0.40 12.73
N PRO A 588 23.04 0.58 13.55
CA PRO A 588 23.89 1.16 14.61
C PRO A 588 24.30 0.14 15.67
N GLU A 589 23.47 -0.87 15.95
CA GLU A 589 23.76 -1.93 16.94
C GLU A 589 24.80 -2.95 16.47
N PHE A 590 25.17 -2.94 15.18
CA PHE A 590 26.08 -3.96 14.65
C PHE A 590 27.48 -3.90 15.28
N LYS A 591 27.93 -2.72 15.73
CA LYS A 591 29.20 -2.60 16.47
C LYS A 591 29.21 -3.46 17.74
N GLY A 592 28.16 -3.37 18.56
CA GLY A 592 28.02 -4.18 19.78
C GLY A 592 27.91 -5.68 19.49
N THR A 593 27.36 -6.04 18.33
CA THR A 593 27.36 -7.43 17.86
C THR A 593 28.78 -7.95 17.62
N LEU A 594 29.64 -7.16 16.95
CA LEU A 594 31.04 -7.53 16.73
C LEU A 594 31.82 -7.64 18.04
N GLU A 595 31.58 -6.73 18.99
CA GLU A 595 32.21 -6.77 20.32
C GLU A 595 31.86 -8.06 21.07
N THR A 596 30.58 -8.44 21.08
CA THR A 596 30.11 -9.68 21.71
C THR A 596 30.76 -10.91 21.05
N MET A 597 30.84 -10.93 19.72
CA MET A 597 31.49 -12.02 19.00
C MET A 597 32.99 -12.12 19.31
N ILE A 598 33.70 -10.99 19.42
CA ILE A 598 35.12 -10.97 19.79
C ILE A 598 35.31 -11.66 21.14
N SER A 599 34.52 -11.29 22.16
CA SER A 599 34.60 -11.92 23.49
C SER A 599 34.32 -13.42 23.44
N LEU A 600 33.29 -13.85 22.70
CA LEU A 600 32.97 -15.25 22.51
C LEU A 600 34.08 -16.05 21.81
N TYR A 601 34.75 -15.45 20.82
CA TYR A 601 35.88 -16.11 20.15
C TYR A 601 37.10 -16.23 21.05
N GLU A 602 37.40 -15.23 21.88
CA GLU A 602 38.50 -15.28 22.85
C GLU A 602 38.26 -16.37 23.89
N GLU A 603 37.05 -16.45 24.42
CA GLU A 603 36.67 -17.51 25.35
C GLU A 603 36.77 -18.91 24.72
N ALA A 604 36.41 -19.03 23.43
CA ALA A 604 36.54 -20.26 22.68
C ALA A 604 37.98 -20.58 22.22
N GLY A 605 38.98 -19.76 22.58
CA GLY A 605 40.39 -19.92 22.16
C GLY A 605 40.62 -19.72 20.66
N LYS A 606 39.72 -19.00 19.98
CA LYS A 606 39.75 -18.71 18.53
C LYS A 606 40.34 -17.31 18.25
N ASP A 607 41.53 -17.03 18.79
CA ASP A 607 42.18 -15.70 18.78
C ASP A 607 42.33 -15.07 17.39
N LYS A 608 42.52 -15.89 16.34
CA LYS A 608 42.63 -15.40 14.96
C LYS A 608 41.32 -14.74 14.49
N LYS A 609 40.17 -15.34 14.79
CA LYS A 609 38.86 -14.76 14.43
C LYS A 609 38.57 -13.53 15.28
N ALA A 610 38.85 -13.58 16.59
CA ALA A 610 38.74 -12.40 17.47
C ALA A 610 39.57 -11.21 16.95
N SER A 611 40.83 -11.46 16.55
CA SER A 611 41.71 -10.43 15.98
C SER A 611 41.17 -9.85 14.67
N TYR A 612 40.61 -10.69 13.80
CA TYR A 612 40.01 -10.25 12.54
C TYR A 612 38.83 -9.28 12.77
N TYR A 613 37.89 -9.63 13.64
CA TYR A 613 36.76 -8.74 13.93
C TYR A 613 37.18 -7.46 14.66
N ARG A 614 38.20 -7.54 15.52
CA ARG A 614 38.80 -6.37 16.19
C ARG A 614 39.43 -5.41 15.20
N GLU A 615 40.11 -5.93 14.18
CA GLU A 615 40.66 -5.10 13.10
C GLU A 615 39.56 -4.40 12.31
N ILE A 616 38.45 -5.09 12.01
CA ILE A 616 37.29 -4.47 11.37
C ILE A 616 36.69 -3.38 12.26
N LEU A 617 36.50 -3.66 13.55
CA LEU A 617 35.95 -2.72 14.54
C LEU A 617 36.77 -1.43 14.63
N ASN A 618 38.11 -1.55 14.65
CA ASN A 618 39.02 -0.41 14.70
C ASN A 618 38.99 0.46 13.42
N ARG A 619 38.48 -0.09 12.30
CA ARG A 619 38.35 0.59 11.01
C ARG A 619 36.96 1.24 10.81
N ILE A 620 36.09 1.25 11.83
CA ILE A 620 34.72 1.81 11.77
C ILE A 620 34.57 2.94 12.78
#